data_AF-A0A8J4T9V4-F1
#
_entry.id   AF-A0A8J4T9V4-F1
#
_cell.length_a   1.000
_cell.length_b   1.000
_cell.length_c   1.000
_cell.angle_alpha   90.00
_cell.angle_beta   90.00
_cell.angle_gamma   90.00
#
_symmetry.space_group_name_H-M   'P 1'
#
loop_
_entity.id
_entity.type
_entity.pdbx_description
1 polymer ?
#
loop_
_entity_poly.entity_id
_entity_poly.type
_entity_poly.pdbx_seq_one_letter_code
_entity_poly.pdbx_strand_id
1 'polypeptide(L)'
;RSCTIMLRCLVLLLIFGISSSSAIINLPVGSQFKLQCSHPDDGLLSPEYLWSFAHPGEQKTFSPLGETGEEHELNPVEAHHAGTFRCVIQGFSETGSMKIMKTFEIKVTEIIPVITWPFIEKTEGESVTLPCTFSSETVNSDQSVRVKWFKVKHPEDRTEDQELTPGVRSQSTTEKEAQARRVYWTSDPQDLDHSVNVDNLKVDDASLYRCVFMEEEKLFELVVNPIPPPRCLNQSQPWEACPDTASRSGEAILHESLTEFSLKLYKQLNSMKPESNLLFSPISISTLVSHLLLGSRGETRSDLERTLSLPLSFSCIHFEMNKLRSRMKDSILIANQMFFQRELKLHEAFVNQTQEFYDFTPQKLTNDSEADVKMINSWVSSQTQGRIPELVDFLDESTEFVLLSAVYFIGKWEQTFEVITEEFTLFSGDVVSVPTLYKLNFNLVTDYIKELKAHVGKFTLTGKNSLYVLLPSSSRKQGLEATEAALTDNNIRLMVKELASAEPAPCEVSLPKVKLLLNTDLHGLLKEL
;
A
#
# COMPACT_ATOMS: atom_id res chain seq x y z
N ARG A 1 46.67 14.53 -54.91
CA ARG A 1 46.85 15.09 -53.55
C ARG A 1 46.28 14.06 -52.58
N SER A 2 47.18 13.40 -51.83
CA SER A 2 47.01 12.48 -50.68
C SER A 2 45.86 11.45 -50.77
N CYS A 3 46.05 10.14 -51.05
CA CYS A 3 47.06 9.15 -50.66
C CYS A 3 47.19 8.97 -49.14
N THR A 4 46.52 7.93 -48.59
CA THR A 4 47.13 6.82 -47.81
C THR A 4 46.06 5.78 -47.41
N ILE A 5 46.11 4.58 -48.01
CA ILE A 5 46.46 3.28 -47.37
C ILE A 5 45.41 2.76 -46.38
N MET A 6 44.57 1.82 -46.84
CA MET A 6 43.93 0.79 -46.03
C MET A 6 44.46 -0.56 -46.50
N LEU A 7 45.44 -1.14 -45.79
CA LEU A 7 45.65 -2.58 -45.79
C LEU A 7 46.50 -3.03 -44.58
N ARG A 8 45.93 -4.03 -43.88
CA ARG A 8 46.57 -5.12 -43.11
C ARG A 8 46.99 -4.90 -41.64
N CYS A 9 46.48 -5.85 -40.84
CA CYS A 9 47.09 -6.46 -39.65
C CYS A 9 47.14 -5.65 -38.36
N LEU A 10 46.10 -5.80 -37.54
CA LEU A 10 46.25 -5.96 -36.09
C LEU A 10 45.34 -7.14 -35.71
N VAL A 11 45.87 -8.35 -35.60
CA VAL A 11 46.49 -8.90 -34.37
C VAL A 11 45.55 -8.69 -33.19
N LEU A 12 44.73 -9.71 -32.97
CA LEU A 12 44.11 -10.06 -31.70
C LEU A 12 45.17 -9.97 -30.60
N LEU A 13 45.17 -8.87 -29.85
CA LEU A 13 45.74 -8.85 -28.50
C LEU A 13 44.58 -9.07 -27.55
N LEU A 14 44.42 -10.35 -27.20
CA LEU A 14 43.69 -10.86 -26.05
C LEU A 14 44.09 -10.06 -24.80
N ILE A 15 43.28 -9.07 -24.44
CA ILE A 15 43.28 -8.55 -23.08
C ILE A 15 42.46 -9.57 -22.29
N PHE A 16 43.16 -10.48 -21.60
CA PHE A 16 42.56 -11.24 -20.51
C PHE A 16 42.04 -10.23 -19.48
N GLY A 17 40.74 -9.98 -19.51
CA GLY A 17 40.04 -9.35 -18.39
C GLY A 17 40.10 -10.33 -17.23
N ILE A 18 40.99 -10.07 -16.27
CA ILE A 18 40.94 -10.72 -14.96
C ILE A 18 39.68 -10.16 -14.29
N SER A 19 38.57 -10.88 -14.43
CA SER A 19 37.38 -10.71 -13.61
C SER A 19 37.76 -11.03 -12.16
N SER A 20 38.13 -10.03 -11.38
CA SER A 20 38.28 -10.19 -9.93
C SER A 20 36.89 -10.17 -9.30
N SER A 21 36.28 -11.34 -9.13
CA SER A 21 35.15 -11.48 -8.21
C SER A 21 35.70 -11.41 -6.78
N SER A 22 35.44 -10.32 -6.09
CA SER A 22 35.60 -10.24 -4.63
C SER A 22 34.28 -10.60 -4.00
N ALA A 23 34.18 -11.77 -3.39
CA ALA A 23 33.02 -12.15 -2.57
C ALA A 23 33.28 -11.72 -1.12
N ILE A 24 32.41 -10.90 -0.56
CA ILE A 24 32.40 -10.59 0.88
C ILE A 24 31.58 -11.69 1.57
N ILE A 25 32.17 -12.36 2.55
CA ILE A 25 31.56 -13.49 3.27
C ILE A 25 31.56 -13.14 4.77
N ASN A 26 30.38 -13.15 5.39
CA ASN A 26 30.23 -12.92 6.83
C ASN A 26 30.12 -14.28 7.53
N LEU A 27 31.01 -14.56 8.48
CA LEU A 27 31.07 -15.83 9.20
C LEU A 27 30.93 -15.61 10.71
N PRO A 28 30.02 -16.32 11.41
CA PRO A 28 29.91 -16.21 12.85
C PRO A 28 31.09 -16.90 13.57
N VAL A 29 31.54 -16.31 14.69
CA VAL A 29 32.58 -16.92 15.55
C VAL A 29 32.16 -18.34 15.97
N GLY A 30 33.06 -19.32 15.85
CA GLY A 30 32.82 -20.72 16.23
C GLY A 30 32.20 -21.59 15.14
N SER A 31 31.83 -21.03 13.98
CA SER A 31 31.37 -21.80 12.82
C SER A 31 32.51 -22.54 12.11
N GLN A 32 32.17 -23.48 11.22
CA GLN A 32 33.10 -24.16 10.32
C GLN A 32 32.77 -23.73 8.89
N PHE A 33 33.76 -23.26 8.14
CA PHE A 33 33.56 -22.80 6.76
C PHE A 33 34.73 -23.20 5.86
N LYS A 34 34.44 -23.48 4.59
CA LYS A 34 35.44 -23.86 3.60
C LYS A 34 35.42 -22.89 2.42
N LEU A 35 36.56 -22.29 2.14
CA LEU A 35 36.77 -21.44 0.97
C LEU A 35 37.17 -22.32 -0.21
N GLN A 36 36.39 -22.27 -1.30
CA GLN A 36 36.61 -23.08 -2.49
C GLN A 36 37.23 -22.26 -3.63
N CYS A 37 38.39 -22.68 -4.13
CA CYS A 37 39.14 -21.91 -5.11
C CYS A 37 38.71 -22.13 -6.57
N SER A 38 38.37 -23.35 -7.01
CA SER A 38 37.87 -23.64 -8.37
C SER A 38 36.38 -23.99 -8.39
N HIS A 39 35.72 -23.80 -9.54
CA HIS A 39 34.39 -24.36 -9.81
C HIS A 39 34.56 -25.67 -10.61
N PRO A 40 33.70 -26.69 -10.45
CA PRO A 40 33.85 -27.99 -11.11
C PRO A 40 33.98 -27.99 -12.65
N ASP A 41 33.67 -26.89 -13.35
CA ASP A 41 33.78 -26.76 -14.81
C ASP A 41 35.09 -26.06 -15.28
N ASP A 42 36.01 -25.73 -14.37
CA ASP A 42 37.29 -25.09 -14.70
C ASP A 42 38.28 -26.14 -15.26
N GLY A 43 38.18 -26.46 -16.57
CA GLY A 43 38.94 -27.50 -17.28
C GLY A 43 40.46 -27.33 -17.38
N LEU A 44 41.17 -27.12 -16.26
CA LEU A 44 42.63 -27.03 -16.16
C LEU A 44 43.29 -28.41 -15.98
N LEU A 45 44.41 -28.62 -16.66
CA LEU A 45 45.26 -29.80 -16.48
C LEU A 45 46.38 -29.50 -15.47
N SER A 46 46.49 -30.33 -14.43
CA SER A 46 47.48 -30.25 -13.33
C SER A 46 47.51 -28.90 -12.57
N PRO A 47 46.41 -28.46 -11.94
CA PRO A 47 46.37 -27.20 -11.21
C PRO A 47 47.20 -27.24 -9.91
N GLU A 48 48.07 -26.26 -9.72
CA GLU A 48 48.69 -25.94 -8.44
C GLU A 48 47.95 -24.78 -7.76
N TYR A 49 47.62 -24.96 -6.47
CA TYR A 49 46.87 -23.99 -5.68
C TYR A 49 47.77 -23.35 -4.62
N LEU A 50 47.79 -22.02 -4.60
CA LEU A 50 48.56 -21.22 -3.65
C LEU A 50 47.64 -20.27 -2.89
N TRP A 51 47.51 -20.50 -1.59
CA TRP A 51 46.74 -19.66 -0.68
C TRP A 51 47.60 -18.63 0.04
N SER A 52 47.05 -17.43 0.18
CA SER A 52 47.68 -16.33 0.91
C SER A 52 46.64 -15.48 1.63
N PHE A 53 47.03 -14.84 2.72
CA PHE A 53 46.14 -14.06 3.59
C PHE A 53 46.72 -12.68 3.89
N ALA A 54 45.84 -11.68 3.95
CA ALA A 54 46.15 -10.32 4.37
C ALA A 54 45.18 -9.89 5.47
N HIS A 55 45.71 -9.31 6.54
CA HIS A 55 44.91 -8.78 7.64
C HIS A 55 44.06 -7.57 7.20
N PRO A 56 42.96 -7.25 7.92
CA PRO A 56 42.10 -6.12 7.60
C PRO A 56 42.92 -4.81 7.62
N GLY A 57 42.87 -4.04 6.53
CA GLY A 57 43.62 -2.79 6.38
C GLY A 57 45.01 -2.94 5.73
N GLU A 58 45.53 -4.15 5.55
CA GLU A 58 46.84 -4.44 4.93
C GLU A 58 46.70 -5.02 3.50
N GLN A 59 45.83 -4.45 2.66
CA GLN A 59 45.45 -5.01 1.34
C GLN A 59 46.60 -5.24 0.32
N LYS A 60 47.85 -4.86 0.64
CA LYS A 60 49.01 -5.02 -0.26
C LYS A 60 50.05 -6.04 0.21
N THR A 61 49.94 -6.59 1.42
CA THR A 61 50.90 -7.53 2.00
C THR A 61 50.21 -8.86 2.29
N PHE A 62 50.39 -9.83 1.38
CA PHE A 62 49.85 -11.17 1.52
C PHE A 62 50.92 -12.14 2.03
N SER A 63 50.62 -12.82 3.14
CA SER A 63 51.46 -13.87 3.70
C SER A 63 51.03 -15.23 3.14
N PRO A 64 51.95 -16.09 2.66
CA PRO A 64 51.60 -17.42 2.19
C PRO A 64 51.14 -18.27 3.38
N LEU A 65 50.03 -18.98 3.22
CA LEU A 65 49.46 -19.84 4.27
C LEU A 65 50.11 -21.24 4.32
N GLY A 66 50.98 -21.57 3.35
CA GLY A 66 51.67 -22.88 3.28
C GLY A 66 50.77 -24.05 2.83
N GLU A 67 49.46 -23.83 2.70
CA GLU A 67 48.50 -24.84 2.27
C GLU A 67 48.40 -24.93 0.75
N THR A 68 48.45 -26.17 0.24
CA THR A 68 48.33 -26.49 -1.18
C THR A 68 47.12 -27.39 -1.40
N GLY A 69 46.04 -26.84 -1.96
CA GLY A 69 44.78 -27.57 -2.15
C GLY A 69 43.67 -26.68 -2.71
N GLU A 70 42.64 -27.31 -3.26
CA GLU A 70 41.48 -26.62 -3.86
C GLU A 70 40.62 -25.88 -2.82
N GLU A 71 40.64 -26.34 -1.57
CA GLU A 71 39.88 -25.78 -0.46
C GLU A 71 40.80 -25.27 0.66
N HIS A 72 40.39 -24.21 1.34
CA HIS A 72 40.98 -23.76 2.60
C HIS A 72 39.91 -23.77 3.70
N GLU A 73 40.17 -24.44 4.82
CA GLU A 73 39.19 -24.65 5.88
C GLU A 73 39.44 -23.72 7.08
N LEU A 74 38.39 -23.02 7.50
CA LEU A 74 38.35 -22.21 8.71
C LEU A 74 37.53 -22.96 9.76
N ASN A 75 38.21 -23.59 10.73
CA ASN A 75 37.56 -24.39 11.76
C ASN A 75 38.35 -24.43 13.09
N PRO A 76 37.81 -23.87 14.19
CA PRO A 76 36.66 -22.97 14.23
C PRO A 76 36.99 -21.60 13.62
N VAL A 77 35.98 -20.87 13.13
CA VAL A 77 36.15 -19.48 12.71
C VAL A 77 36.40 -18.59 13.95
N GLU A 78 37.58 -17.97 14.02
CA GLU A 78 37.97 -17.03 15.06
C GLU A 78 38.10 -15.60 14.52
N ALA A 79 38.09 -14.60 15.40
CA ALA A 79 38.19 -13.19 15.03
C ALA A 79 39.43 -12.87 14.18
N HIS A 80 40.54 -13.57 14.40
CA HIS A 80 41.79 -13.37 13.66
C HIS A 80 41.72 -13.84 12.19
N HIS A 81 40.70 -14.62 11.82
CA HIS A 81 40.43 -15.00 10.43
C HIS A 81 39.73 -13.88 9.64
N ALA A 82 39.34 -12.76 10.27
CA ALA A 82 38.85 -11.60 9.54
C ALA A 82 39.99 -11.02 8.67
N GLY A 83 39.75 -10.83 7.38
CA GLY A 83 40.77 -10.37 6.43
C GLY A 83 40.49 -10.82 5.00
N THR A 84 41.49 -10.71 4.13
CA THR A 84 41.38 -11.09 2.72
C THR A 84 42.17 -12.34 2.43
N PHE A 85 41.48 -13.42 2.06
CA PHE A 85 42.10 -14.63 1.53
C PHE A 85 42.21 -14.54 0.02
N ARG A 86 43.35 -14.94 -0.52
CA ARG A 86 43.62 -15.00 -1.95
C ARG A 86 44.09 -16.38 -2.32
N CYS A 87 43.40 -16.99 -3.26
CA CYS A 87 43.84 -18.22 -3.90
C CYS A 87 44.29 -17.94 -5.33
N VAL A 88 45.43 -18.51 -5.70
CA VAL A 88 46.00 -18.46 -7.04
C VAL A 88 46.11 -19.88 -7.57
N ILE A 89 45.46 -20.14 -8.70
CA ILE A 89 45.53 -21.41 -9.44
C ILE A 89 46.51 -21.23 -10.60
N GLN A 90 47.51 -22.09 -10.70
CA GLN A 90 48.45 -22.14 -11.82
C GLN A 90 48.32 -23.48 -12.53
N GLY A 91 48.09 -23.49 -13.84
CA GLY A 91 47.97 -24.73 -14.60
C GLY A 91 48.10 -24.51 -16.10
N PHE A 92 47.81 -25.55 -16.88
CA PHE A 92 47.87 -25.50 -18.34
C PHE A 92 46.48 -25.69 -18.95
N SER A 93 46.20 -24.91 -20.00
CA SER A 93 45.07 -25.13 -20.91
C SER A 93 45.59 -25.53 -22.30
N GLU A 94 44.70 -25.90 -23.21
CA GLU A 94 45.05 -26.19 -24.62
C GLU A 94 45.75 -25.01 -25.33
N THR A 95 45.66 -23.79 -24.79
CA THR A 95 46.20 -22.56 -25.39
C THR A 95 47.45 -22.01 -24.69
N GLY A 96 47.92 -22.64 -23.60
CA GLY A 96 49.11 -22.23 -22.84
C GLY A 96 48.91 -22.23 -21.33
N SER A 97 49.90 -21.70 -20.59
CA SER A 97 49.83 -21.58 -19.12
C SER A 97 48.77 -20.55 -18.70
N MET A 98 47.84 -20.97 -17.85
CA MET A 98 46.80 -20.12 -17.28
C MET A 98 47.06 -19.87 -15.79
N LYS A 99 46.77 -18.66 -15.34
CA LYS A 99 46.80 -18.26 -13.94
C LYS A 99 45.48 -17.62 -13.57
N ILE A 100 44.73 -18.25 -12.67
CA ILE A 100 43.45 -17.73 -12.15
C ILE A 100 43.67 -17.26 -10.73
N MET A 101 43.04 -16.15 -10.35
CA MET A 101 43.12 -15.60 -9.00
C MET A 101 41.72 -15.32 -8.49
N LYS A 102 41.41 -15.82 -7.29
CA LYS A 102 40.18 -15.49 -6.55
C LYS A 102 40.53 -14.87 -5.20
N THR A 103 39.68 -13.94 -4.77
CA THR A 103 39.83 -13.22 -3.50
C THR A 103 38.54 -13.27 -2.71
N PHE A 104 38.64 -13.60 -1.44
CA PHE A 104 37.54 -13.71 -0.49
C PHE A 104 37.78 -12.71 0.64
N GLU A 105 36.83 -11.82 0.89
CA GLU A 105 36.88 -10.90 2.02
C GLU A 105 36.03 -11.48 3.15
N ILE A 106 36.68 -11.93 4.23
CA ILE A 106 36.03 -12.56 5.38
C ILE A 106 35.82 -11.50 6.46
N LYS A 107 34.56 -11.35 6.88
CA LYS A 107 34.18 -10.59 8.08
C LYS A 107 33.67 -11.56 9.12
N VAL A 108 34.23 -11.50 10.32
CA VAL A 108 33.82 -12.38 11.42
C VAL A 108 32.82 -11.63 12.29
N THR A 109 31.61 -12.18 12.46
CA THR A 109 30.54 -11.59 13.27
C THR A 109 30.46 -12.25 14.64
N GLU A 110 30.38 -11.45 15.70
CA GLU A 110 30.07 -11.95 17.04
C GLU A 110 28.61 -12.40 17.11
N ILE A 111 28.34 -13.56 17.71
CA ILE A 111 26.99 -14.04 17.93
C ILE A 111 26.41 -13.24 19.11
N ILE A 112 25.42 -12.37 18.84
CA ILE A 112 24.63 -11.73 19.88
C ILE A 112 23.79 -12.83 20.57
N PRO A 113 23.82 -12.97 21.91
CA PRO A 113 22.95 -13.92 22.59
C PRO A 113 21.49 -13.52 22.36
N VAL A 114 20.70 -14.42 21.77
CA VAL A 114 19.25 -14.24 21.60
C VAL A 114 18.62 -14.22 23.00
N ILE A 115 18.25 -13.04 23.48
CA ILE A 115 17.43 -12.90 24.68
C ILE A 115 16.01 -13.32 24.28
N THR A 116 15.60 -14.53 24.68
CA THR A 116 14.23 -15.01 24.46
C THR A 116 13.34 -14.54 25.61
N TRP A 117 12.38 -13.67 25.33
CA TRP A 117 11.27 -13.37 26.26
C TRP A 117 10.11 -14.36 26.01
N PRO A 118 9.20 -14.55 26.97
CA PRO A 118 8.04 -15.43 26.81
C PRO A 118 7.02 -14.84 25.82
N PHE A 119 6.46 -15.71 24.99
CA PHE A 119 5.37 -15.40 24.06
C PHE A 119 4.03 -15.81 24.65
N ILE A 120 3.04 -14.93 24.58
CA ILE A 120 1.66 -15.22 24.99
C ILE A 120 0.78 -15.00 23.76
N GLU A 121 0.22 -16.08 23.25
CA GLU A 121 -0.64 -16.05 22.06
C GLU A 121 -2.11 -16.16 22.47
N LYS A 122 -2.94 -15.23 21.97
CA LYS A 122 -4.37 -15.13 22.28
C LYS A 122 -5.18 -14.74 21.06
N THR A 123 -6.47 -15.03 21.09
CA THR A 123 -7.40 -14.56 20.05
C THR A 123 -8.01 -13.22 20.44
N GLU A 124 -8.27 -12.37 19.44
CA GLU A 124 -9.03 -11.12 19.62
C GLU A 124 -10.35 -11.40 20.38
N GLY A 125 -10.68 -10.51 21.32
CA GLY A 125 -11.82 -10.65 22.23
C GLY A 125 -11.55 -11.46 23.49
N GLU A 126 -10.48 -12.27 23.55
CA GLU A 126 -10.09 -12.97 24.79
C GLU A 126 -9.52 -12.01 25.84
N SER A 127 -9.34 -12.51 27.06
CA SER A 127 -8.62 -11.80 28.13
C SER A 127 -7.30 -12.51 28.42
N VAL A 128 -6.27 -11.74 28.77
CA VAL A 128 -4.92 -12.28 29.02
C VAL A 128 -4.31 -11.72 30.29
N THR A 129 -3.70 -12.61 31.08
CA THR A 129 -2.89 -12.23 32.22
C THR A 129 -1.43 -12.14 31.82
N LEU A 130 -0.83 -10.96 31.98
CA LEU A 130 0.60 -10.72 31.83
C LEU A 130 1.25 -10.88 33.21
N PRO A 131 2.05 -11.93 33.43
CA PRO A 131 2.54 -12.26 34.76
C PRO A 131 3.67 -11.30 35.16
N CYS A 132 3.67 -10.79 36.39
CA CYS A 132 4.81 -10.05 36.92
C CYS A 132 4.98 -10.26 38.42
N THR A 133 5.94 -11.12 38.76
CA THR A 133 6.30 -11.46 40.14
C THR A 133 7.82 -11.31 40.31
N PHE A 134 8.27 -10.72 41.42
CA PHE A 134 9.69 -10.58 41.75
C PHE A 134 10.01 -11.40 43.01
N SER A 135 11.28 -11.79 43.19
CA SER A 135 11.67 -12.61 44.34
C SER A 135 11.61 -11.82 45.65
N SER A 136 11.26 -12.48 46.76
CA SER A 136 11.08 -11.82 48.06
C SER A 136 12.34 -11.17 48.65
N GLU A 137 13.54 -11.48 48.15
CA GLU A 137 14.82 -10.95 48.67
C GLU A 137 15.07 -9.49 48.26
N THR A 138 14.37 -8.99 47.23
CA THR A 138 14.51 -7.61 46.74
C THR A 138 13.54 -6.61 47.39
N VAL A 139 12.61 -7.07 48.23
CA VAL A 139 11.56 -6.24 48.84
C VAL A 139 11.95 -5.84 50.27
N ASN A 140 12.76 -4.79 50.43
CA ASN A 140 13.00 -4.18 51.74
C ASN A 140 11.78 -3.37 52.20
N SER A 141 11.36 -3.59 53.44
CA SER A 141 10.05 -3.23 54.00
C SER A 141 9.79 -1.74 54.28
N ASP A 142 10.40 -0.79 53.55
CA ASP A 142 10.26 0.64 53.90
C ASP A 142 10.16 1.62 52.73
N GLN A 143 9.86 1.17 51.51
CA GLN A 143 9.52 2.08 50.41
C GLN A 143 8.33 1.58 49.60
N SER A 144 7.31 2.43 49.45
CA SER A 144 6.13 2.22 48.60
C SER A 144 6.47 2.33 47.11
N VAL A 145 7.41 1.52 46.61
CA VAL A 145 7.77 1.50 45.19
C VAL A 145 6.80 0.60 44.45
N ARG A 146 5.97 1.20 43.60
CA ARG A 146 4.95 0.47 42.82
C ARG A 146 5.57 -0.04 41.52
N VAL A 147 5.30 -1.29 41.20
CA VAL A 147 5.59 -1.87 39.88
C VAL A 147 4.95 -1.03 38.79
N LYS A 148 5.70 -0.79 37.71
CA LYS A 148 5.22 -0.08 36.52
C LYS A 148 5.16 -1.02 35.33
N TRP A 149 4.08 -0.88 34.56
CA TRP A 149 3.89 -1.61 33.32
C TRP A 149 3.99 -0.67 32.14
N PHE A 150 4.65 -1.12 31.07
CA PHE A 150 4.81 -0.39 29.83
C PHE A 150 4.43 -1.28 28.66
N LYS A 151 3.77 -0.69 27.67
CA LYS A 151 3.63 -1.24 26.33
C LYS A 151 4.72 -0.63 25.46
N VAL A 152 5.62 -1.46 24.94
CA VAL A 152 6.80 -1.05 24.19
C VAL A 152 6.42 -0.77 22.75
N LYS A 153 6.78 0.41 22.25
CA LYS A 153 6.58 0.77 20.85
C LYS A 153 7.73 0.34 19.96
N HIS A 154 8.97 0.54 20.43
CA HIS A 154 10.17 0.20 19.70
C HIS A 154 11.13 -0.58 20.61
N PRO A 155 11.60 -1.78 20.21
CA PRO A 155 12.48 -2.59 21.08
C PRO A 155 13.79 -1.88 21.46
N GLU A 156 14.29 -1.03 20.56
CA GLU A 156 15.57 -0.31 20.71
C GLU A 156 15.43 1.13 21.24
N ASP A 157 14.23 1.71 21.21
CA ASP A 157 13.96 3.08 21.66
C ASP A 157 12.82 3.10 22.68
N ARG A 158 13.20 3.31 23.94
CA ARG A 158 12.30 3.25 25.11
C ARG A 158 11.66 4.61 25.44
N THR A 159 11.97 5.67 24.68
CA THR A 159 11.46 7.01 24.99
C THR A 159 9.98 7.19 24.68
N GLU A 160 9.42 6.34 23.82
CA GLU A 160 8.01 6.37 23.41
C GLU A 160 7.13 5.26 24.05
N ASP A 161 7.67 4.52 25.02
CA ASP A 161 6.93 3.49 25.75
C ASP A 161 5.66 4.07 26.40
N GLN A 162 4.52 3.39 26.20
CA GLN A 162 3.27 3.80 26.82
C GLN A 162 3.14 3.18 28.20
N GLU A 163 3.18 3.99 29.26
CA GLU A 163 2.90 3.54 30.63
C GLU A 163 1.43 3.09 30.75
N LEU A 164 1.21 1.87 31.20
CA LEU A 164 -0.11 1.33 31.50
C LEU A 164 -0.52 1.76 32.90
N THR A 165 -1.81 2.11 33.06
CA THR A 165 -2.40 2.44 34.37
C THR A 165 -3.49 1.41 34.72
N PRO A 166 -3.13 0.26 35.32
CA PRO A 166 -4.09 -0.78 35.62
C PRO A 166 -5.07 -0.33 36.70
N GLY A 167 -6.36 -0.58 36.50
CA GLY A 167 -7.41 -0.32 37.48
C GLY A 167 -7.47 -1.39 38.57
N VAL A 168 -8.14 -1.09 39.68
CA VAL A 168 -8.50 -2.08 40.71
C VAL A 168 -9.97 -2.47 40.50
N ARG A 169 -10.28 -3.77 40.42
CA ARG A 169 -11.67 -4.25 40.34
C ARG A 169 -12.37 -4.01 41.68
N SER A 170 -13.19 -2.95 41.76
CA SER A 170 -14.09 -2.71 42.89
C SER A 170 -15.49 -3.27 42.59
N GLN A 171 -16.19 -3.79 43.59
CA GLN A 171 -17.62 -4.14 43.47
C GLN A 171 -18.53 -2.91 43.29
N SER A 172 -17.99 -1.67 43.32
CA SER A 172 -18.76 -0.41 43.27
C SER A 172 -18.58 0.43 42.00
N THR A 173 -17.83 -0.03 41.01
CA THR A 173 -17.70 0.69 39.72
C THR A 173 -18.97 0.55 38.88
N THR A 174 -19.46 1.67 38.35
CA THR A 174 -20.60 1.66 37.42
C THR A 174 -20.24 0.90 36.13
N GLU A 175 -21.18 0.13 35.54
CA GLU A 175 -20.94 -0.68 34.33
C GLU A 175 -20.27 0.13 33.19
N LYS A 176 -20.59 1.42 33.06
CA LYS A 176 -20.00 2.32 32.05
C LYS A 176 -18.51 2.63 32.28
N GLU A 177 -18.04 2.71 33.52
CA GLU A 177 -16.62 2.94 33.83
C GLU A 177 -15.79 1.66 33.73
N ALA A 178 -16.38 0.51 34.08
CA ALA A 178 -15.78 -0.80 33.89
C ALA A 178 -15.63 -1.17 32.40
N GLN A 179 -16.52 -0.67 31.54
CA GLN A 179 -16.48 -0.94 30.10
C GLN A 179 -15.46 -0.09 29.33
N ALA A 180 -14.98 1.03 29.92
CA ALA A 180 -13.97 1.91 29.31
C ALA A 180 -12.52 1.53 29.68
N ARG A 181 -12.29 0.92 30.84
CA ARG A 181 -10.98 0.41 31.26
C ARG A 181 -10.85 -1.07 30.90
N ARG A 182 -9.75 -1.44 30.23
CA ARG A 182 -9.47 -2.83 29.82
C ARG A 182 -8.33 -3.49 30.60
N VAL A 183 -7.51 -2.72 31.31
CA VAL A 183 -6.32 -3.22 32.02
C VAL A 183 -6.55 -3.12 33.53
N TYR A 184 -6.38 -4.23 34.25
CA TYR A 184 -6.64 -4.36 35.69
C TYR A 184 -5.51 -5.11 36.40
N TRP A 185 -5.28 -4.81 37.67
CA TRP A 185 -4.43 -5.65 38.52
C TRP A 185 -5.12 -7.00 38.81
N THR A 186 -4.36 -8.10 38.83
CA THR A 186 -4.88 -9.44 39.18
C THR A 186 -5.14 -9.60 40.66
N SER A 187 -4.37 -8.91 41.50
CA SER A 187 -4.48 -8.90 42.96
C SER A 187 -4.37 -7.47 43.50
N ASP A 188 -4.41 -7.27 44.83
CA ASP A 188 -4.18 -5.94 45.39
C ASP A 188 -2.77 -5.48 44.97
N PRO A 189 -2.58 -4.26 44.46
CA PRO A 189 -1.24 -3.76 44.11
C PRO A 189 -0.21 -3.80 45.26
N GLN A 190 -0.66 -4.00 46.50
CA GLN A 190 0.17 -4.19 47.69
C GLN A 190 0.57 -5.65 47.96
N ASP A 191 -0.02 -6.62 47.25
CA ASP A 191 0.38 -8.02 47.28
C ASP A 191 1.65 -8.26 46.45
N LEU A 192 2.30 -9.41 46.64
CA LEU A 192 3.53 -9.80 45.92
C LEU A 192 3.29 -10.14 44.43
N ASP A 193 2.02 -10.22 43.99
CA ASP A 193 1.65 -10.51 42.61
C ASP A 193 1.25 -9.22 41.86
N HIS A 194 2.18 -8.70 41.08
CA HIS A 194 2.00 -7.47 40.29
C HIS A 194 1.59 -7.77 38.84
N SER A 195 0.96 -8.92 38.61
CA SER A 195 0.43 -9.29 37.30
C SER A 195 -0.76 -8.40 36.91
N VAL A 196 -0.94 -8.20 35.60
CA VAL A 196 -2.06 -7.42 35.05
C VAL A 196 -2.89 -8.28 34.10
N ASN A 197 -4.20 -8.09 34.15
CA ASN A 197 -5.13 -8.68 33.20
C ASN A 197 -5.56 -7.63 32.17
N VAL A 198 -5.50 -7.98 30.89
CA VAL A 198 -6.00 -7.18 29.76
C VAL A 198 -7.23 -7.88 29.22
N ASP A 199 -8.40 -7.29 29.45
CA ASP A 199 -9.70 -7.79 29.01
C ASP A 199 -10.03 -7.30 27.59
N ASN A 200 -10.76 -8.12 26.83
CA ASN A 200 -11.25 -7.82 25.48
C ASN A 200 -10.11 -7.33 24.55
N LEU A 201 -9.15 -8.22 24.31
CA LEU A 201 -7.99 -7.98 23.46
C LEU A 201 -8.38 -7.51 22.06
N LYS A 202 -7.65 -6.52 21.56
CA LYS A 202 -7.71 -6.03 20.17
C LYS A 202 -6.42 -6.40 19.45
N VAL A 203 -6.46 -6.49 18.12
CA VAL A 203 -5.24 -6.73 17.31
C VAL A 203 -4.14 -5.71 17.64
N ASP A 204 -4.50 -4.45 17.83
CA ASP A 204 -3.57 -3.37 18.20
C ASP A 204 -2.93 -3.55 19.58
N ASP A 205 -3.44 -4.44 20.44
CA ASP A 205 -2.80 -4.76 21.72
C ASP A 205 -1.58 -5.65 21.55
N ALA A 206 -1.36 -6.27 20.38
CA ALA A 206 -0.16 -7.04 20.08
C ALA A 206 1.09 -6.15 20.16
N SER A 207 2.02 -6.51 21.06
CA SER A 207 3.20 -5.70 21.39
C SER A 207 4.10 -6.43 22.38
N LEU A 208 5.30 -5.90 22.57
CA LEU A 208 6.17 -6.25 23.68
C LEU A 208 5.74 -5.46 24.93
N TYR A 209 5.48 -6.14 26.03
CA TYR A 209 5.12 -5.56 27.32
C TYR A 209 6.27 -5.72 28.30
N ARG A 210 6.46 -4.69 29.12
CA ARG A 210 7.56 -4.62 30.08
C ARG A 210 7.04 -4.28 31.46
N CYS A 211 7.41 -5.10 32.43
CA CYS A 211 7.15 -4.87 33.85
C CYS A 211 8.45 -4.49 34.55
N VAL A 212 8.45 -3.41 35.32
CA VAL A 212 9.65 -2.83 35.95
C VAL A 212 9.45 -2.73 37.45
N PHE A 213 10.43 -3.23 38.20
CA PHE A 213 10.54 -3.08 39.64
C PHE A 213 11.97 -2.69 40.01
N MET A 214 12.16 -1.45 40.48
CA MET A 214 13.50 -0.87 40.70
C MET A 214 14.38 -0.98 39.43
N GLU A 215 15.46 -1.77 39.48
CA GLU A 215 16.39 -2.01 38.37
C GLU A 215 16.12 -3.34 37.63
N GLU A 216 15.17 -4.15 38.12
CA GLU A 216 14.78 -5.41 37.48
C GLU A 216 13.63 -5.17 36.49
N GLU A 217 13.71 -5.80 35.32
CA GLU A 217 12.64 -5.78 34.33
C GLU A 217 12.33 -7.19 33.79
N LYS A 218 11.07 -7.40 33.44
CA LYS A 218 10.58 -8.60 32.74
C LYS A 218 9.86 -8.18 31.47
N LEU A 219 10.17 -8.88 30.37
CA LEU A 219 9.59 -8.65 29.04
C LEU A 219 8.66 -9.79 28.66
N PHE A 220 7.59 -9.49 27.93
CA PHE A 220 6.60 -10.45 27.42
C PHE A 220 6.11 -10.01 26.04
N GLU A 221 6.06 -10.91 25.08
CA GLU A 221 5.45 -10.60 23.78
C GLU A 221 4.04 -11.14 23.73
N LEU A 222 3.08 -10.24 23.52
CA LEU A 222 1.68 -10.58 23.32
C LEU A 222 1.39 -10.60 21.82
N VAL A 223 0.97 -11.76 21.32
CA VAL A 223 0.46 -11.93 19.97
C VAL A 223 -1.06 -12.08 20.04
N VAL A 224 -1.77 -11.20 19.34
CA VAL A 224 -3.23 -11.24 19.25
C VAL A 224 -3.63 -11.66 17.84
N ASN A 225 -4.09 -12.90 17.71
CA ASN A 225 -4.62 -13.44 16.47
C ASN A 225 -6.03 -12.89 16.23
N PRO A 226 -6.32 -12.29 15.06
CA PRO A 226 -7.68 -11.88 14.74
C PRO A 226 -8.61 -13.09 14.72
N ILE A 227 -9.88 -12.89 15.12
CA ILE A 227 -10.89 -13.95 14.98
C ILE A 227 -10.95 -14.34 13.50
N PRO A 228 -10.81 -15.64 13.13
CA PRO A 228 -10.95 -16.04 11.74
C PRO A 228 -12.32 -15.57 11.24
N PRO A 229 -12.39 -14.81 10.13
CA PRO A 229 -13.67 -14.31 9.65
C PRO A 229 -14.63 -15.48 9.50
N PRO A 230 -15.91 -15.34 9.91
CA PRO A 230 -16.87 -16.42 9.82
C PRO A 230 -16.87 -16.93 8.38
N ARG A 231 -16.37 -18.15 8.19
CA ARG A 231 -16.33 -18.75 6.87
C ARG A 231 -17.77 -18.86 6.43
N CYS A 232 -18.08 -18.32 5.26
CA CYS A 232 -19.38 -18.36 4.59
C CYS A 232 -19.72 -19.80 4.13
N LEU A 233 -19.57 -20.78 5.02
CA LEU A 233 -19.86 -22.19 4.79
C LEU A 233 -21.36 -22.29 4.45
N ASN A 234 -21.66 -22.85 3.27
CA ASN A 234 -23.00 -22.98 2.68
C ASN A 234 -23.62 -21.71 2.06
N GLN A 235 -22.89 -20.60 1.92
CA GLN A 235 -23.34 -19.40 1.20
C GLN A 235 -22.74 -19.30 -0.21
N SER A 236 -22.73 -20.43 -0.94
CA SER A 236 -22.17 -20.52 -2.30
C SER A 236 -23.17 -20.16 -3.40
N GLN A 237 -24.38 -19.75 -3.03
CA GLN A 237 -25.43 -19.41 -4.00
C GLN A 237 -25.06 -18.12 -4.74
N PRO A 238 -25.37 -18.03 -6.04
CA PRO A 238 -25.19 -16.80 -6.80
C PRO A 238 -25.95 -15.64 -6.15
N TRP A 239 -25.54 -14.42 -6.48
CA TRP A 239 -26.30 -13.23 -6.12
C TRP A 239 -27.74 -13.33 -6.65
N GLU A 240 -28.68 -12.83 -5.86
CA GLU A 240 -30.12 -12.88 -6.12
C GLU A 240 -30.48 -12.19 -7.44
N ALA A 241 -31.36 -12.80 -8.23
CA ALA A 241 -31.80 -12.19 -9.48
C ALA A 241 -32.57 -10.88 -9.21
N CYS A 242 -32.41 -9.90 -10.11
CA CYS A 242 -33.24 -8.70 -10.11
C CYS A 242 -34.67 -9.08 -10.53
N PRO A 243 -35.69 -8.92 -9.67
CA PRO A 243 -37.05 -9.39 -9.95
C PRO A 243 -37.74 -8.62 -11.07
N ASP A 244 -37.39 -7.35 -11.30
CA ASP A 244 -37.93 -6.52 -12.37
C ASP A 244 -36.81 -5.75 -13.08
N THR A 245 -36.26 -6.36 -14.14
CA THR A 245 -35.20 -5.79 -14.96
C THR A 245 -35.64 -4.62 -15.84
N ALA A 246 -36.96 -4.36 -15.94
CA ALA A 246 -37.52 -3.24 -16.66
C ALA A 246 -37.97 -2.10 -15.73
N SER A 247 -37.83 -2.27 -14.41
CA SER A 247 -38.31 -1.29 -13.44
C SER A 247 -37.58 0.04 -13.59
N ARG A 248 -38.35 1.13 -13.66
CA ARG A 248 -37.81 2.49 -13.56
C ARG A 248 -37.33 2.81 -12.15
N SER A 249 -37.77 2.07 -11.13
CA SER A 249 -37.38 2.31 -9.74
C SER A 249 -35.94 1.89 -9.47
N GLY A 250 -35.46 0.79 -10.07
CA GLY A 250 -34.09 0.31 -9.88
C GLY A 250 -33.05 1.33 -10.36
N GLU A 251 -33.25 1.86 -11.56
CA GLU A 251 -32.41 2.91 -12.13
C GLU A 251 -32.41 4.20 -11.29
N ALA A 252 -33.57 4.61 -10.78
CA ALA A 252 -33.69 5.80 -9.93
C ALA A 252 -32.96 5.61 -8.59
N ILE A 253 -33.14 4.45 -7.94
CA ILE A 253 -32.45 4.07 -6.70
C ILE A 253 -30.94 4.10 -6.91
N LEU A 254 -30.44 3.49 -7.98
CA LEU A 254 -29.01 3.47 -8.27
C LEU A 254 -28.47 4.90 -8.46
N HIS A 255 -29.17 5.75 -9.22
CA HIS A 255 -28.74 7.12 -9.46
C HIS A 255 -28.67 7.94 -8.16
N GLU A 256 -29.66 7.82 -7.29
CA GLU A 256 -29.66 8.49 -5.97
C GLU A 256 -28.50 8.00 -5.10
N SER A 257 -28.33 6.68 -5.01
CA SER A 257 -27.27 6.04 -4.22
C SER A 257 -25.87 6.47 -4.70
N LEU A 258 -25.63 6.48 -6.01
CA LEU A 258 -24.37 6.94 -6.60
C LEU A 258 -24.11 8.43 -6.36
N THR A 259 -25.15 9.26 -6.36
CA THR A 259 -25.01 10.69 -6.09
C THR A 259 -24.65 10.93 -4.63
N GLU A 260 -25.36 10.27 -3.70
CA GLU A 260 -25.05 10.34 -2.27
C GLU A 260 -23.64 9.81 -1.97
N PHE A 261 -23.27 8.65 -2.54
CA PHE A 261 -21.93 8.10 -2.43
C PHE A 261 -20.86 9.07 -2.94
N SER A 262 -21.08 9.71 -4.10
CA SER A 262 -20.16 10.70 -4.67
C SER A 262 -19.91 11.88 -3.72
N LEU A 263 -20.97 12.36 -3.06
CA LEU A 263 -20.89 13.47 -2.10
C LEU A 263 -20.18 13.06 -0.81
N LYS A 264 -20.47 11.87 -0.28
CA LYS A 264 -19.76 11.31 0.88
C LYS A 264 -18.26 11.17 0.59
N LEU A 265 -17.94 10.61 -0.57
CA LEU A 265 -16.57 10.42 -1.03
C LEU A 265 -15.83 11.76 -1.17
N TYR A 266 -16.45 12.75 -1.81
CA TYR A 266 -15.90 14.10 -1.93
C TYR A 266 -15.59 14.72 -0.56
N LYS A 267 -16.57 14.67 0.35
CA LYS A 267 -16.43 15.23 1.70
C LYS A 267 -15.30 14.57 2.47
N GLN A 268 -15.19 13.24 2.38
CA GLN A 268 -14.14 12.50 3.06
C GLN A 268 -12.76 12.84 2.49
N LEU A 269 -12.60 12.85 1.17
CA LEU A 269 -11.35 13.24 0.51
C LEU A 269 -10.91 14.66 0.88
N ASN A 270 -11.84 15.61 0.91
CA ASN A 270 -11.56 17.00 1.28
C ASN A 270 -11.11 17.12 2.74
N SER A 271 -11.68 16.32 3.65
CA SER A 271 -11.25 16.30 5.06
C SER A 271 -9.85 15.70 5.25
N MET A 272 -9.47 14.69 4.45
CA MET A 272 -8.16 14.04 4.53
C MET A 272 -7.04 14.92 4.00
N LYS A 273 -7.30 15.70 2.94
CA LYS A 273 -6.30 16.59 2.31
C LYS A 273 -6.89 17.99 2.08
N PRO A 274 -7.14 18.77 3.16
CA PRO A 274 -7.72 20.09 3.04
C PRO A 274 -6.83 20.99 2.18
N GLU A 275 -7.45 21.86 1.39
CA GLU A 275 -6.78 22.85 0.52
C GLU A 275 -5.95 22.26 -0.64
N SER A 276 -5.95 20.94 -0.83
CA SER A 276 -5.31 20.30 -1.97
C SER A 276 -6.27 20.13 -3.16
N ASN A 277 -5.72 20.05 -4.37
CA ASN A 277 -6.51 19.67 -5.53
C ASN A 277 -7.00 18.22 -5.38
N LEU A 278 -8.28 17.98 -5.67
CA LEU A 278 -8.88 16.65 -5.65
C LEU A 278 -9.27 16.22 -7.06
N LEU A 279 -9.00 14.96 -7.39
CA LEU A 279 -9.44 14.31 -8.63
C LEU A 279 -9.79 12.86 -8.30
N PHE A 280 -11.02 12.46 -8.60
CA PHE A 280 -11.49 11.09 -8.38
C PHE A 280 -12.68 10.79 -9.30
N SER A 281 -12.98 9.51 -9.46
CA SER A 281 -14.11 9.00 -10.23
C SER A 281 -15.04 8.20 -9.32
N PRO A 282 -16.15 8.78 -8.84
CA PRO A 282 -17.08 8.06 -7.96
C PRO A 282 -17.60 6.77 -8.60
N ILE A 283 -17.89 6.80 -9.90
CA ILE A 283 -18.42 5.65 -10.65
C ILE A 283 -17.43 4.50 -10.73
N SER A 284 -16.13 4.80 -10.81
CA SER A 284 -15.06 3.79 -10.77
C SER A 284 -15.05 3.07 -9.43
N ILE A 285 -15.01 3.84 -8.36
CA ILE A 285 -14.93 3.33 -6.99
C ILE A 285 -16.21 2.59 -6.62
N SER A 286 -17.38 3.13 -6.98
CA SER A 286 -18.65 2.46 -6.73
C SER A 286 -18.76 1.13 -7.49
N THR A 287 -18.17 1.03 -8.68
CA THR A 287 -18.11 -0.23 -9.43
C THR A 287 -17.25 -1.27 -8.71
N LEU A 288 -16.12 -0.87 -8.12
CA LEU A 288 -15.29 -1.76 -7.29
C LEU A 288 -16.02 -2.24 -6.04
N VAL A 289 -16.62 -1.32 -5.28
CA VAL A 289 -17.38 -1.64 -4.06
C VAL A 289 -18.60 -2.51 -4.41
N SER A 290 -19.26 -2.24 -5.53
CA SER A 290 -20.34 -3.07 -6.04
C SER A 290 -19.86 -4.46 -6.46
N HIS A 291 -18.66 -4.59 -7.03
CA HIS A 291 -18.09 -5.90 -7.33
C HIS A 291 -17.75 -6.70 -6.07
N LEU A 292 -17.21 -6.05 -5.02
CA LEU A 292 -17.06 -6.67 -3.69
C LEU A 292 -18.40 -7.13 -3.12
N LEU A 293 -19.43 -6.31 -3.26
CA LEU A 293 -20.78 -6.61 -2.79
C LEU A 293 -21.29 -7.95 -3.36
N LEU A 294 -20.98 -8.26 -4.63
CA LEU A 294 -21.37 -9.51 -5.30
C LEU A 294 -20.96 -10.77 -4.52
N GLY A 295 -19.74 -10.76 -3.97
CA GLY A 295 -19.15 -11.86 -3.20
C GLY A 295 -19.46 -11.81 -1.70
N SER A 296 -20.04 -10.72 -1.20
CA SER A 296 -20.23 -10.47 0.23
C SER A 296 -21.56 -11.03 0.77
N ARG A 297 -21.60 -11.38 2.06
CA ARG A 297 -22.81 -11.84 2.77
C ARG A 297 -22.84 -11.26 4.19
N GLY A 298 -23.98 -11.39 4.87
CA GLY A 298 -24.13 -10.99 6.28
C GLY A 298 -23.80 -9.52 6.55
N GLU A 299 -22.94 -9.29 7.55
CA GLU A 299 -22.53 -7.94 7.97
C GLU A 299 -21.75 -7.23 6.87
N THR A 300 -20.79 -7.90 6.22
CA THR A 300 -20.01 -7.31 5.10
C THR A 300 -20.92 -6.83 3.96
N ARG A 301 -21.97 -7.58 3.62
CA ARG A 301 -22.97 -7.14 2.64
C ARG A 301 -23.67 -5.86 3.10
N SER A 302 -24.11 -5.84 4.35
CA SER A 302 -24.85 -4.70 4.93
C SER A 302 -23.99 -3.44 4.99
N ASP A 303 -22.70 -3.59 5.29
CA ASP A 303 -21.75 -2.48 5.34
C ASP A 303 -21.47 -1.93 3.95
N LEU A 304 -21.21 -2.79 2.96
CA LEU A 304 -21.00 -2.36 1.57
C LEU A 304 -22.25 -1.72 0.95
N GLU A 305 -23.46 -2.22 1.25
CA GLU A 305 -24.73 -1.59 0.87
C GLU A 305 -24.82 -0.18 1.47
N ARG A 306 -24.48 -0.01 2.76
CA ARG A 306 -24.49 1.29 3.43
C ARG A 306 -23.44 2.25 2.88
N THR A 307 -22.23 1.79 2.60
CA THR A 307 -21.16 2.59 1.99
C THR A 307 -21.63 3.15 0.65
N LEU A 308 -22.24 2.31 -0.20
CA LEU A 308 -22.82 2.73 -1.48
C LEU A 308 -24.12 3.54 -1.35
N SER A 309 -24.61 3.77 -0.12
CA SER A 309 -25.90 4.42 0.16
C SER A 309 -27.09 3.72 -0.49
N LEU A 310 -27.01 2.40 -0.63
CA LEU A 310 -28.07 1.56 -1.18
C LEU A 310 -29.11 1.20 -0.10
N PRO A 311 -30.39 1.01 -0.48
CA PRO A 311 -31.34 0.34 0.37
C PRO A 311 -30.86 -1.07 0.71
N LEU A 312 -31.10 -1.50 1.95
CA LEU A 312 -30.76 -2.86 2.38
C LEU A 312 -31.45 -3.89 1.47
N SER A 313 -30.71 -4.92 1.09
CA SER A 313 -31.20 -6.01 0.22
C SER A 313 -31.63 -5.57 -1.19
N PHE A 314 -31.02 -4.52 -1.73
CA PHE A 314 -31.27 -4.11 -3.12
C PHE A 314 -30.61 -5.07 -4.14
N SER A 315 -31.34 -6.11 -4.55
CA SER A 315 -30.82 -7.17 -5.42
C SER A 315 -30.48 -6.73 -6.86
N CYS A 316 -31.06 -5.64 -7.35
CA CYS A 316 -30.88 -5.17 -8.73
C CYS A 316 -29.57 -4.40 -8.99
N ILE A 317 -28.73 -4.18 -7.98
CA ILE A 317 -27.50 -3.36 -8.07
C ILE A 317 -26.60 -3.73 -9.25
N HIS A 318 -26.23 -5.01 -9.38
CA HIS A 318 -25.27 -5.43 -10.43
C HIS A 318 -25.86 -5.30 -11.84
N PHE A 319 -27.16 -5.58 -11.98
CA PHE A 319 -27.87 -5.40 -13.24
C PHE A 319 -27.91 -3.93 -13.66
N GLU A 320 -28.29 -3.03 -12.75
CA GLU A 320 -28.36 -1.59 -13.05
C GLU A 320 -26.96 -0.98 -13.25
N MET A 321 -25.93 -1.45 -12.54
CA MET A 321 -24.54 -1.05 -12.78
C MET A 321 -24.05 -1.46 -14.17
N ASN A 322 -24.35 -2.69 -14.60
CA ASN A 322 -24.02 -3.16 -15.95
C ASN A 322 -24.74 -2.34 -17.04
N LYS A 323 -26.03 -2.05 -16.83
CA LYS A 323 -26.83 -1.21 -17.72
C LYS A 323 -26.28 0.21 -17.81
N LEU A 324 -25.91 0.81 -16.67
CA LEU A 324 -25.28 2.12 -16.60
C LEU A 324 -23.96 2.16 -17.36
N ARG A 325 -23.07 1.19 -17.11
CA ARG A 325 -21.80 1.03 -17.84
C ARG A 325 -22.02 0.95 -19.34
N SER A 326 -22.98 0.14 -19.78
CA SER A 326 -23.30 -0.04 -21.20
C SER A 326 -23.73 1.27 -21.87
N ARG A 327 -24.51 2.11 -21.17
CA ARG A 327 -24.92 3.44 -21.66
C ARG A 327 -23.77 4.44 -21.71
N MET A 328 -22.77 4.30 -20.84
CA MET A 328 -21.63 5.23 -20.77
C MET A 328 -20.48 4.86 -21.70
N LYS A 329 -20.50 3.67 -22.35
CA LYS A 329 -19.36 3.12 -23.11
C LYS A 329 -18.76 4.06 -24.16
N ASP A 330 -19.58 4.91 -24.78
CA ASP A 330 -19.12 5.86 -25.81
C ASP A 330 -18.45 7.12 -25.22
N SER A 331 -18.60 7.35 -23.91
CA SER A 331 -18.19 8.56 -23.20
C SER A 331 -17.15 8.29 -22.12
N ILE A 332 -17.24 7.16 -21.45
CA ILE A 332 -16.38 6.74 -20.35
C ILE A 332 -16.03 5.28 -20.58
N LEU A 333 -14.75 4.98 -20.70
CA LEU A 333 -14.24 3.62 -20.63
C LEU A 333 -13.91 3.31 -19.18
N ILE A 334 -14.56 2.28 -18.64
CA ILE A 334 -14.28 1.73 -17.32
C ILE A 334 -13.78 0.31 -17.53
N ALA A 335 -12.54 0.04 -17.13
CA ALA A 335 -11.96 -1.29 -17.13
C ALA A 335 -11.74 -1.72 -15.69
N ASN A 336 -12.21 -2.92 -15.34
CA ASN A 336 -12.04 -3.48 -14.00
C ASN A 336 -11.26 -4.79 -14.08
N GLN A 337 -10.54 -5.12 -13.02
CA GLN A 337 -9.87 -6.40 -12.87
C GLN A 337 -9.78 -6.79 -11.40
N MET A 338 -9.81 -8.10 -11.15
CA MET A 338 -9.47 -8.70 -9.88
C MET A 338 -8.29 -9.63 -10.08
N PHE A 339 -7.23 -9.43 -9.30
CA PHE A 339 -6.18 -10.41 -9.13
C PHE A 339 -6.36 -11.10 -7.78
N PHE A 340 -6.12 -12.40 -7.68
CA PHE A 340 -6.30 -13.13 -6.42
C PHE A 340 -5.23 -14.19 -6.22
N GLN A 341 -4.91 -14.47 -4.97
CA GLN A 341 -3.88 -15.42 -4.57
C GLN A 341 -4.13 -16.80 -5.21
N ARG A 342 -3.05 -17.43 -5.68
CA ARG A 342 -3.09 -18.64 -6.50
C ARG A 342 -3.85 -19.81 -5.85
N GLU A 343 -3.69 -19.97 -4.55
CA GLU A 343 -4.24 -21.06 -3.73
C GLU A 343 -5.74 -20.88 -3.44
N LEU A 344 -6.26 -19.65 -3.56
CA LEU A 344 -7.69 -19.38 -3.38
C LEU A 344 -8.51 -20.02 -4.50
N LYS A 345 -9.64 -20.60 -4.12
CA LYS A 345 -10.61 -21.21 -5.02
C LYS A 345 -11.88 -20.37 -5.02
N LEU A 346 -12.03 -19.52 -6.02
CA LEU A 346 -13.26 -18.77 -6.23
C LEU A 346 -14.39 -19.71 -6.64
N HIS A 347 -15.59 -19.47 -6.11
CA HIS A 347 -16.78 -20.20 -6.53
C HIS A 347 -17.14 -19.83 -7.98
N GLU A 348 -17.55 -20.83 -8.77
CA GLU A 348 -17.93 -20.67 -10.18
C GLU A 348 -19.04 -19.62 -10.36
N ALA A 349 -20.03 -19.59 -9.46
CA ALA A 349 -21.09 -18.58 -9.46
C ALA A 349 -20.55 -17.14 -9.41
N PHE A 350 -19.54 -16.88 -8.56
CA PHE A 350 -18.92 -15.56 -8.44
C PHE A 350 -18.16 -15.18 -9.72
N VAL A 351 -17.41 -16.13 -10.29
CA VAL A 351 -16.66 -15.91 -11.54
C VAL A 351 -17.61 -15.61 -12.70
N ASN A 352 -18.68 -16.40 -12.84
CA ASN A 352 -19.66 -16.23 -13.92
C ASN A 352 -20.41 -14.89 -13.80
N GLN A 353 -20.85 -14.51 -12.60
CA GLN A 353 -21.54 -13.23 -12.39
C GLN A 353 -20.59 -12.03 -12.46
N THR A 354 -19.30 -12.20 -12.13
CA THR A 354 -18.29 -11.17 -12.36
C THR A 354 -18.16 -10.89 -13.86
N GLN A 355 -18.06 -11.94 -14.68
CA GLN A 355 -18.01 -11.77 -16.13
C GLN A 355 -19.30 -11.17 -16.69
N GLU A 356 -20.47 -11.63 -16.22
CA GLU A 356 -21.78 -11.14 -16.66
C GLU A 356 -21.99 -9.65 -16.39
N PHE A 357 -21.76 -9.21 -15.15
CA PHE A 357 -22.08 -7.84 -14.73
C PHE A 357 -20.92 -6.86 -14.91
N TYR A 358 -19.68 -7.33 -14.82
CA TYR A 358 -18.48 -6.47 -14.80
C TYR A 358 -17.52 -6.69 -15.97
N ASP A 359 -17.82 -7.61 -16.90
CA ASP A 359 -17.09 -7.85 -18.16
C ASP A 359 -15.59 -8.15 -17.98
N PHE A 360 -15.25 -8.88 -16.92
CA PHE A 360 -13.92 -9.43 -16.75
C PHE A 360 -13.96 -10.78 -16.02
N THR A 361 -12.88 -11.54 -16.17
CA THR A 361 -12.67 -12.77 -15.42
C THR A 361 -11.53 -12.54 -14.43
N PRO A 362 -11.73 -12.81 -13.12
CA PRO A 362 -10.66 -12.71 -12.12
C PRO A 362 -9.43 -13.52 -12.54
N GLN A 363 -8.24 -12.97 -12.31
CA GLN A 363 -6.97 -13.59 -12.66
C GLN A 363 -6.19 -14.00 -11.42
N LYS A 364 -5.46 -15.11 -11.53
CA LYS A 364 -4.59 -15.56 -10.44
C LYS A 364 -3.32 -14.71 -10.42
N LEU A 365 -2.92 -14.29 -9.24
CA LEU A 365 -1.56 -13.91 -8.93
C LEU A 365 -0.63 -15.12 -9.08
N THR A 366 0.64 -14.83 -9.27
CA THR A 366 1.70 -15.81 -9.22
C THR A 366 2.21 -15.94 -7.78
N ASN A 367 3.35 -16.59 -7.59
CA ASN A 367 4.03 -16.64 -6.29
C ASN A 367 5.34 -15.83 -6.38
N ASP A 368 5.36 -14.84 -7.29
CA ASP A 368 6.49 -13.96 -7.58
C ASP A 368 5.96 -12.52 -7.60
N SER A 369 6.24 -11.79 -6.52
CA SER A 369 5.78 -10.40 -6.33
C SER A 369 6.23 -9.47 -7.46
N GLU A 370 7.45 -9.65 -8.00
CA GLU A 370 7.95 -8.80 -9.09
C GLU A 370 7.20 -9.10 -10.40
N ALA A 371 6.91 -10.37 -10.67
CA ALA A 371 6.10 -10.76 -11.83
C ALA A 371 4.67 -10.24 -11.72
N ASP A 372 4.07 -10.28 -10.52
CA ASP A 372 2.72 -9.82 -10.26
C ASP A 372 2.58 -8.30 -10.40
N VAL A 373 3.53 -7.54 -9.86
CA VAL A 373 3.60 -6.08 -10.05
C VAL A 373 3.68 -5.72 -11.53
N LYS A 374 4.56 -6.40 -12.30
CA LYS A 374 4.68 -6.18 -13.75
C LYS A 374 3.40 -6.54 -14.48
N MET A 375 2.73 -7.63 -14.11
CA MET A 375 1.47 -8.06 -14.71
C MET A 375 0.36 -7.03 -14.47
N ILE A 376 0.20 -6.56 -13.23
CA ILE A 376 -0.79 -5.56 -12.85
C ILE A 376 -0.54 -4.24 -13.61
N ASN A 377 0.69 -3.71 -13.55
CA ASN A 377 1.02 -2.44 -14.21
C ASN A 377 0.89 -2.52 -15.73
N SER A 378 1.26 -3.66 -16.34
CA SER A 378 1.05 -3.89 -17.77
C SER A 378 -0.44 -3.86 -18.15
N TRP A 379 -1.29 -4.47 -17.32
CA TRP A 379 -2.74 -4.43 -17.51
C TRP A 379 -3.27 -2.99 -17.39
N VAL A 380 -2.91 -2.26 -16.33
CA VAL A 380 -3.34 -0.87 -16.11
C VAL A 380 -2.89 0.04 -17.26
N SER A 381 -1.63 -0.06 -17.66
CA SER A 381 -1.07 0.70 -18.78
C SER A 381 -1.82 0.41 -20.08
N SER A 382 -2.14 -0.85 -20.36
CA SER A 382 -2.95 -1.23 -21.52
C SER A 382 -4.35 -0.62 -21.49
N GLN A 383 -5.06 -0.72 -20.36
CA GLN A 383 -6.42 -0.18 -20.22
C GLN A 383 -6.47 1.35 -20.27
N THR A 384 -5.37 2.03 -19.91
CA THR A 384 -5.27 3.49 -19.89
C THR A 384 -4.53 4.06 -21.09
N GLN A 385 -4.26 3.25 -22.13
CA GLN A 385 -3.49 3.66 -23.31
C GLN A 385 -2.13 4.29 -22.95
N GLY A 386 -1.46 3.74 -21.95
CA GLY A 386 -0.15 4.18 -21.46
C GLY A 386 -0.17 5.45 -20.60
N ARG A 387 -1.34 5.97 -20.21
CA ARG A 387 -1.45 7.19 -19.40
C ARG A 387 -1.13 6.95 -17.93
N ILE A 388 -1.43 5.76 -17.42
CA ILE A 388 -1.06 5.30 -16.08
C ILE A 388 -0.13 4.09 -16.29
N PRO A 389 1.17 4.33 -16.46
CA PRO A 389 2.12 3.25 -16.76
C PRO A 389 2.36 2.33 -15.56
N GLU A 390 2.32 2.89 -14.35
CA GLU A 390 2.57 2.21 -13.09
C GLU A 390 1.51 2.66 -12.07
N LEU A 391 0.92 1.70 -11.37
CA LEU A 391 -0.10 1.91 -10.34
C LEU A 391 0.32 1.32 -9.00
N VAL A 392 1.01 0.17 -9.01
CA VAL A 392 1.52 -0.51 -7.83
C VAL A 392 3.02 -0.68 -7.96
N ASP A 393 3.75 -0.33 -6.90
CA ASP A 393 5.21 -0.46 -6.84
C ASP A 393 5.64 -1.77 -6.16
N PHE A 394 4.79 -2.28 -5.27
CA PHE A 394 5.02 -3.48 -4.47
C PHE A 394 3.71 -4.20 -4.21
N LEU A 395 3.78 -5.53 -4.11
CA LEU A 395 2.66 -6.37 -3.69
C LEU A 395 3.12 -7.29 -2.56
N ASP A 396 2.43 -7.22 -1.42
CA ASP A 396 2.74 -8.03 -0.25
C ASP A 396 2.43 -9.52 -0.51
N GLU A 397 3.28 -10.44 -0.04
CA GLU A 397 3.08 -11.88 -0.22
C GLU A 397 1.81 -12.42 0.47
N SER A 398 1.32 -11.71 1.49
CA SER A 398 0.05 -12.00 2.17
C SER A 398 -1.19 -11.49 1.42
N THR A 399 -1.02 -10.85 0.25
CA THR A 399 -2.13 -10.31 -0.52
C THR A 399 -3.07 -11.42 -1.00
N GLU A 400 -4.28 -11.49 -0.43
CA GLU A 400 -5.30 -12.43 -0.86
C GLU A 400 -5.92 -12.04 -2.20
N PHE A 401 -6.18 -10.76 -2.42
CA PHE A 401 -6.66 -10.24 -3.70
C PHE A 401 -6.41 -8.74 -3.88
N VAL A 402 -6.40 -8.30 -5.13
CA VAL A 402 -6.29 -6.92 -5.57
C VAL A 402 -7.48 -6.60 -6.47
N LEU A 403 -8.14 -5.48 -6.23
CA LEU A 403 -9.20 -4.96 -7.09
C LEU A 403 -8.76 -3.66 -7.74
N LEU A 404 -8.91 -3.59 -9.05
CA LEU A 404 -8.47 -2.49 -9.87
C LEU A 404 -9.63 -1.97 -10.71
N SER A 405 -9.72 -0.64 -10.80
CA SER A 405 -10.57 0.04 -11.76
C SER A 405 -9.79 1.15 -12.41
N ALA A 406 -9.76 1.15 -13.73
CA ALA A 406 -9.17 2.18 -14.56
C ALA A 406 -10.29 2.88 -15.32
N VAL A 407 -10.36 4.21 -15.21
CA VAL A 407 -11.36 5.01 -15.89
C VAL A 407 -10.72 6.03 -16.81
N TYR A 408 -11.23 6.09 -18.03
CA TYR A 408 -10.83 7.03 -19.05
C TYR A 408 -12.05 7.74 -19.63
N PHE A 409 -12.11 9.06 -19.45
CA PHE A 409 -13.16 9.89 -20.01
C PHE A 409 -12.80 10.35 -21.44
N ILE A 410 -13.75 10.17 -22.36
CA ILE A 410 -13.64 10.52 -23.77
C ILE A 410 -14.53 11.75 -24.01
N GLY A 411 -13.99 12.93 -23.72
CA GLY A 411 -14.66 14.20 -23.98
C GLY A 411 -13.79 15.13 -24.81
N LYS A 412 -14.37 15.71 -25.86
CA LYS A 412 -13.79 16.86 -26.58
C LYS A 412 -14.73 18.04 -26.44
N TRP A 413 -14.17 19.24 -26.36
CA TRP A 413 -14.94 20.48 -26.48
C TRP A 413 -15.61 20.54 -27.85
N GLU A 414 -16.86 20.97 -27.91
CA GLU A 414 -17.54 21.23 -29.18
C GLU A 414 -16.96 22.45 -29.91
N GLN A 415 -16.44 23.42 -29.14
CA GLN A 415 -15.76 24.61 -29.66
C GLN A 415 -14.30 24.62 -29.21
N THR A 416 -13.39 24.94 -30.13
CA THR A 416 -11.96 25.06 -29.82
C THR A 416 -11.65 26.33 -29.03
N PHE A 417 -10.62 26.26 -28.19
CA PHE A 417 -10.05 27.38 -27.42
C PHE A 417 -8.65 27.74 -27.94
N GLU A 418 -8.28 29.00 -27.77
CA GLU A 418 -6.88 29.43 -27.85
C GLU A 418 -6.20 29.20 -26.50
N VAL A 419 -4.88 29.03 -26.49
CA VAL A 419 -4.11 28.92 -25.24
C VAL A 419 -3.32 30.21 -25.07
N ILE A 420 -3.65 30.95 -24.02
CA ILE A 420 -2.95 32.16 -23.60
C ILE A 420 -2.33 31.94 -22.23
N THR A 421 -1.59 32.94 -21.75
CA THR A 421 -1.03 32.96 -20.39
C THR A 421 -1.74 34.05 -19.61
N GLU A 422 -2.36 33.71 -18.49
CA GLU A 422 -3.06 34.65 -17.62
C GLU A 422 -2.63 34.48 -16.15
N GLU A 423 -2.92 35.49 -15.35
CA GLU A 423 -2.72 35.46 -13.90
C GLU A 423 -3.87 34.71 -13.20
N PHE A 424 -3.52 33.87 -12.24
CA PHE A 424 -4.45 33.11 -11.39
C PHE A 424 -4.14 33.38 -9.92
N THR A 425 -5.17 33.70 -9.13
CA THR A 425 -5.03 34.00 -7.69
C THR A 425 -5.24 32.74 -6.86
N LEU A 426 -4.24 32.38 -6.06
CA LEU A 426 -4.31 31.30 -5.09
C LEU A 426 -5.08 31.73 -3.83
N PHE A 427 -5.51 30.78 -3.01
CA PHE A 427 -6.17 31.09 -1.73
C PHE A 427 -5.28 31.84 -0.74
N SER A 428 -3.95 31.71 -0.86
CA SER A 428 -2.99 32.52 -0.10
C SER A 428 -3.03 34.01 -0.47
N GLY A 429 -3.64 34.35 -1.61
CA GLY A 429 -3.59 35.67 -2.23
C GLY A 429 -2.43 35.83 -3.21
N ASP A 430 -1.54 34.83 -3.32
CA ASP A 430 -0.46 34.86 -4.30
C ASP A 430 -1.01 34.76 -5.71
N VAL A 431 -0.35 35.45 -6.64
CA VAL A 431 -0.70 35.44 -8.06
C VAL A 431 0.34 34.62 -8.81
N VAL A 432 -0.12 33.63 -9.57
CA VAL A 432 0.70 32.76 -10.40
C VAL A 432 0.28 32.86 -11.85
N SER A 433 1.23 32.73 -12.77
CA SER A 433 0.93 32.72 -14.21
C SER A 433 0.65 31.29 -14.67
N VAL A 434 -0.49 31.07 -15.34
CA VAL A 434 -0.94 29.74 -15.77
C VAL A 434 -1.35 29.73 -17.25
N PRO A 435 -1.20 28.59 -17.95
CA PRO A 435 -1.79 28.41 -19.26
C PRO A 435 -3.32 28.39 -19.15
N THR A 436 -3.99 29.25 -19.91
CA THR A 436 -5.43 29.45 -19.85
C THR A 436 -6.05 29.20 -21.22
N LEU A 437 -7.14 28.42 -21.24
CA LEU A 437 -8.01 28.25 -22.40
C LEU A 437 -8.88 29.51 -22.53
N TYR A 438 -8.75 30.22 -23.65
CA TYR A 438 -9.42 31.49 -23.86
C TYR A 438 -10.29 31.49 -25.12
N LYS A 439 -11.46 32.12 -25.02
CA LYS A 439 -12.36 32.38 -26.14
C LYS A 439 -13.35 33.51 -25.83
N LEU A 440 -13.36 34.55 -26.66
CA LEU A 440 -14.22 35.72 -26.48
C LEU A 440 -15.73 35.45 -26.69
N ASN A 441 -16.07 34.60 -27.66
CA ASN A 441 -17.46 34.30 -28.04
C ASN A 441 -17.71 32.79 -27.96
N PHE A 442 -17.61 32.23 -26.75
CA PHE A 442 -17.95 30.83 -26.48
C PHE A 442 -19.46 30.72 -26.22
N ASN A 443 -20.15 29.78 -26.87
CA ASN A 443 -21.57 29.56 -26.60
C ASN A 443 -21.72 28.75 -25.31
N LEU A 444 -21.92 29.44 -24.19
CA LEU A 444 -21.99 28.86 -22.86
C LEU A 444 -23.40 28.96 -22.28
N VAL A 445 -23.86 27.92 -21.60
CA VAL A 445 -24.99 28.03 -20.68
C VAL A 445 -24.42 28.35 -19.32
N THR A 446 -24.79 29.50 -18.76
CA THR A 446 -24.28 29.94 -17.45
C THR A 446 -25.36 30.67 -16.67
N ASP A 447 -25.39 30.48 -15.36
CA ASP A 447 -26.28 31.20 -14.45
C ASP A 447 -25.70 31.26 -13.03
N TYR A 448 -26.24 32.15 -12.20
CA TYR A 448 -25.95 32.18 -10.77
C TYR A 448 -26.91 31.29 -10.00
N ILE A 449 -26.39 30.20 -9.43
CA ILE A 449 -27.19 29.25 -8.66
C ILE A 449 -27.11 29.64 -7.18
N LYS A 450 -28.20 30.25 -6.69
CA LYS A 450 -28.28 30.83 -5.34
C LYS A 450 -28.05 29.78 -4.25
N GLU A 451 -28.61 28.60 -4.42
CA GLU A 451 -28.53 27.48 -3.48
C GLU A 451 -27.08 27.01 -3.31
N LEU A 452 -26.27 27.08 -4.37
CA LEU A 452 -24.84 26.73 -4.38
C LEU A 452 -23.91 27.92 -4.12
N LYS A 453 -24.45 29.14 -4.09
CA LYS A 453 -23.71 30.39 -3.91
C LYS A 453 -22.57 30.56 -4.94
N ALA A 454 -22.79 30.07 -6.15
CA ALA A 454 -21.78 30.01 -7.21
C ALA A 454 -22.36 30.40 -8.57
N HIS A 455 -21.53 31.02 -9.40
CA HIS A 455 -21.79 31.08 -10.84
C HIS A 455 -21.43 29.73 -11.45
N VAL A 456 -22.33 29.17 -12.25
CA VAL A 456 -22.14 27.84 -12.81
C VAL A 456 -22.15 27.92 -14.32
N GLY A 457 -21.03 27.53 -14.93
CA GLY A 457 -20.91 27.35 -16.38
C GLY A 457 -21.08 25.88 -16.75
N LYS A 458 -22.02 25.58 -17.66
CA LYS A 458 -22.22 24.26 -18.27
C LYS A 458 -21.61 24.25 -19.67
N PHE A 459 -20.52 23.52 -19.83
CA PHE A 459 -19.83 23.34 -21.09
C PHE A 459 -20.24 22.04 -21.75
N THR A 460 -20.79 22.10 -22.96
CA THR A 460 -21.13 20.91 -23.75
C THR A 460 -19.87 20.25 -24.31
N LEU A 461 -19.82 18.93 -24.18
CA LEU A 461 -18.76 18.07 -24.70
C LEU A 461 -19.36 17.06 -25.68
N THR A 462 -18.51 16.47 -26.51
CA THR A 462 -18.90 15.35 -27.38
C THR A 462 -19.53 14.20 -26.60
N GLY A 463 -20.48 13.49 -27.21
CA GLY A 463 -21.06 12.26 -26.62
C GLY A 463 -22.17 12.48 -25.60
N LYS A 464 -22.90 13.60 -25.65
CA LYS A 464 -23.93 13.99 -24.67
C LYS A 464 -23.38 14.21 -23.25
N ASN A 465 -22.10 14.56 -23.14
CA ASN A 465 -21.46 14.88 -21.87
C ASN A 465 -21.46 16.39 -21.63
N SER A 466 -21.36 16.79 -20.37
CA SER A 466 -21.18 18.20 -20.00
C SER A 466 -20.23 18.32 -18.83
N LEU A 467 -19.41 19.37 -18.85
CA LEU A 467 -18.61 19.79 -17.71
C LEU A 467 -19.33 20.95 -17.02
N TYR A 468 -19.53 20.85 -15.72
CA TYR A 468 -20.04 21.93 -14.88
C TYR A 468 -18.87 22.53 -14.10
N VAL A 469 -18.66 23.84 -14.25
CA VAL A 469 -17.67 24.59 -13.49
C VAL A 469 -18.41 25.50 -12.54
N LEU A 470 -18.23 25.28 -11.24
CA LEU A 470 -18.83 26.09 -10.18
C LEU A 470 -17.77 27.08 -9.70
N LEU A 471 -18.02 28.36 -9.92
CA LEU A 471 -17.16 29.45 -9.49
C LEU A 471 -17.81 30.18 -8.30
N PRO A 472 -17.27 30.03 -7.07
CA PRO A 472 -17.79 30.74 -5.90
C PRO A 472 -17.74 32.26 -6.09
N SER A 473 -18.68 32.99 -5.49
CA SER A 473 -18.71 34.46 -5.56
C SER A 473 -17.52 35.16 -4.89
N SER A 474 -16.77 34.44 -4.05
CA SER A 474 -15.58 34.94 -3.34
C SER A 474 -14.36 34.13 -3.77
N SER A 475 -13.28 34.81 -4.13
CA SER A 475 -11.97 34.19 -4.44
C SER A 475 -11.23 33.68 -3.21
N ARG A 476 -11.74 33.92 -2.00
CA ARG A 476 -11.19 33.39 -0.74
C ARG A 476 -11.68 31.97 -0.47
N LYS A 477 -10.90 31.24 0.33
CA LYS A 477 -11.22 29.88 0.79
C LYS A 477 -12.65 29.72 1.31
N GLN A 478 -13.15 30.66 2.10
CA GLN A 478 -14.51 30.58 2.66
C GLN A 478 -15.61 30.57 1.60
N GLY A 479 -15.33 31.13 0.41
CA GLY A 479 -16.24 31.06 -0.73
C GLY A 479 -16.41 29.63 -1.22
N LEU A 480 -15.28 28.92 -1.43
CA LEU A 480 -15.30 27.51 -1.82
C LEU A 480 -15.94 26.65 -0.73
N GLU A 481 -15.54 26.80 0.53
CA GLU A 481 -16.12 26.04 1.66
C GLU A 481 -17.65 26.22 1.74
N ALA A 482 -18.16 27.42 1.48
CA ALA A 482 -19.59 27.69 1.47
C ALA A 482 -20.32 27.03 0.29
N THR A 483 -19.69 26.95 -0.89
CA THR A 483 -20.22 26.20 -2.04
C THR A 483 -20.16 24.70 -1.79
N GLU A 484 -19.05 24.18 -1.27
CA GLU A 484 -18.87 22.76 -0.91
C GLU A 484 -19.90 22.31 0.12
N ALA A 485 -20.14 23.11 1.16
CA ALA A 485 -21.18 22.83 2.17
C ALA A 485 -22.61 22.82 1.58
N ALA A 486 -22.81 23.49 0.44
CA ALA A 486 -24.08 23.55 -0.26
C ALA A 486 -24.26 22.45 -1.34
N LEU A 487 -23.22 21.66 -1.64
CA LEU A 487 -23.27 20.54 -2.59
C LEU A 487 -24.06 19.37 -2.00
N THR A 488 -25.38 19.47 -2.07
CA THR A 488 -26.33 18.40 -1.73
C THR A 488 -26.92 17.79 -3.00
N ASP A 489 -27.43 16.54 -2.93
CA ASP A 489 -28.09 15.88 -4.07
C ASP A 489 -29.20 16.77 -4.66
N ASN A 490 -30.05 17.33 -3.79
CA ASN A 490 -31.12 18.23 -4.21
C ASN A 490 -30.59 19.45 -4.97
N ASN A 491 -29.57 20.14 -4.44
CA ASN A 491 -29.03 21.35 -5.06
C ASN A 491 -28.34 21.05 -6.39
N ILE A 492 -27.64 19.91 -6.50
CA ILE A 492 -27.02 19.47 -7.76
C ILE A 492 -28.10 19.17 -8.80
N ARG A 493 -29.17 18.45 -8.44
CA ARG A 493 -30.28 18.16 -9.36
C ARG A 493 -30.98 19.42 -9.84
N LEU A 494 -31.22 20.38 -8.94
CA LEU A 494 -31.79 21.68 -9.29
C LEU A 494 -30.88 22.42 -10.28
N MET A 495 -29.59 22.55 -9.96
CA MET A 495 -28.59 23.15 -10.86
C MET A 495 -28.60 22.51 -12.26
N VAL A 496 -28.53 21.18 -12.33
CA VAL A 496 -28.52 20.45 -13.62
C VAL A 496 -29.82 20.68 -14.40
N LYS A 497 -30.97 20.69 -13.71
CA LYS A 497 -32.28 20.92 -14.33
C LYS A 497 -32.43 22.35 -14.87
N GLU A 498 -32.00 23.34 -14.10
CA GLU A 498 -32.04 24.76 -14.48
C GLU A 498 -31.16 25.01 -15.70
N LEU A 499 -29.90 24.58 -15.65
CA LEU A 499 -28.94 24.73 -16.77
C LEU A 499 -29.25 23.83 -17.97
N ALA A 500 -30.10 22.80 -17.82
CA ALA A 500 -30.61 22.03 -18.96
C ALA A 500 -31.71 22.77 -19.72
N SER A 501 -32.41 23.70 -19.08
CA SER A 501 -33.55 24.44 -19.66
C SER A 501 -33.13 25.81 -20.20
N ALA A 502 -31.92 26.27 -19.88
CA ALA A 502 -31.39 27.55 -20.31
C ALA A 502 -30.74 27.46 -21.71
N GLU A 503 -30.92 28.53 -22.49
CA GLU A 503 -30.35 28.66 -23.83
C GLU A 503 -28.88 29.15 -23.74
N PRO A 504 -27.97 28.63 -24.60
CA PRO A 504 -26.60 29.11 -24.65
C PRO A 504 -26.52 30.58 -25.10
N ALA A 505 -25.63 31.35 -24.48
CA ALA A 505 -25.32 32.72 -24.86
C ALA A 505 -23.82 32.87 -25.21
N PRO A 506 -23.44 33.81 -26.09
CA PRO A 506 -22.03 34.13 -26.31
C PRO A 506 -21.43 34.74 -25.04
N CYS A 507 -20.39 34.10 -24.52
CA CYS A 507 -19.66 34.51 -23.33
C CYS A 507 -18.16 34.55 -23.60
N GLU A 508 -17.49 35.50 -22.95
CA GLU A 508 -16.03 35.48 -22.82
C GLU A 508 -15.66 34.45 -21.75
N VAL A 509 -14.82 33.50 -22.13
CA VAL A 509 -14.40 32.40 -21.27
C VAL A 509 -12.89 32.37 -21.16
N SER A 510 -12.41 32.41 -19.92
CA SER A 510 -11.04 32.07 -19.50
C SER A 510 -11.10 30.91 -18.52
N LEU A 511 -10.53 29.75 -18.88
CA LEU A 511 -10.52 28.55 -18.06
C LEU A 511 -9.09 28.00 -17.93
N PRO A 512 -8.51 27.86 -16.73
CA PRO A 512 -7.18 27.29 -16.56
C PRO A 512 -7.07 25.92 -17.22
N LYS A 513 -5.96 25.67 -17.91
CA LYS A 513 -5.70 24.37 -18.53
C LYS A 513 -5.30 23.38 -17.44
N VAL A 514 -6.22 22.50 -17.06
CA VAL A 514 -6.02 21.53 -15.98
C VAL A 514 -5.36 20.24 -16.50
N LYS A 515 -4.26 19.84 -15.85
CA LYS A 515 -3.68 18.48 -15.94
C LYS A 515 -3.30 18.04 -14.54
N LEU A 516 -4.00 17.06 -14.00
CA LEU A 516 -3.77 16.52 -12.67
C LEU A 516 -3.43 15.03 -12.77
N LEU A 517 -2.51 14.59 -11.92
CA LEU A 517 -2.19 13.19 -11.67
C LEU A 517 -2.09 13.06 -10.14
N LEU A 518 -3.02 12.34 -9.53
CA LEU A 518 -3.12 12.21 -8.09
C LEU A 518 -3.28 10.74 -7.70
N ASN A 519 -2.58 10.33 -6.65
CA ASN A 519 -2.70 9.01 -6.04
C ASN A 519 -3.42 9.14 -4.71
N THR A 520 -4.41 8.27 -4.51
CA THR A 520 -5.27 8.26 -3.32
C THR A 520 -5.28 6.85 -2.76
N ASP A 521 -5.04 6.73 -1.45
CA ASP A 521 -5.21 5.46 -0.74
C ASP A 521 -6.70 5.15 -0.61
N LEU A 522 -7.19 4.29 -1.49
CA LEU A 522 -8.58 3.88 -1.51
C LEU A 522 -8.91 2.97 -0.31
N HIS A 523 -7.96 2.19 0.19
CA HIS A 523 -8.20 1.30 1.32
C HIS A 523 -8.41 2.10 2.61
N GLY A 524 -7.55 3.10 2.87
CA GLY A 524 -7.76 4.04 3.98
C GLY A 524 -9.07 4.82 3.82
N LEU A 525 -9.41 5.25 2.61
CA LEU A 525 -10.66 5.95 2.33
C LEU A 525 -11.91 5.11 2.59
N LEU A 526 -11.93 3.85 2.17
CA LEU A 526 -13.07 2.95 2.37
C LEU A 526 -13.28 2.56 3.83
N LYS A 527 -12.22 2.56 4.66
CA LYS A 527 -12.36 2.31 6.10
C LYS A 527 -13.10 3.43 6.85
N GLU A 528 -13.00 4.65 6.34
CA GLU A 528 -13.60 5.83 6.96
C GLU A 528 -15.03 6.11 6.48
N LEU A 529 -15.46 5.48 5.37
CA LEU A 529 -16.79 5.61 4.77
C LEU A 529 -17.76 4.55 5.33
#